data_AF-A0A9W4JAR0-F1
#
_entry.id   AF-A0A9W4JAR0-F1
#
_cell.length_a   1.000
_cell.length_b   1.000
_cell.length_c   1.000
_cell.angle_alpha   90.00
_cell.angle_beta   90.00
_cell.angle_gamma   90.00
#
_symmetry.space_group_name_H-M   'P 1'
#
loop_
_entity.id
_entity.type
_entity.pdbx_description
1 polymer ?
#
loop_
_entity_poly.entity_id
_entity_poly.type
_entity_poly.pdbx_seq_one_letter_code
_entity_poly.pdbx_strand_id
1 'polypeptide(L)'
;MAAKPTLPWSHACWHVLRIALSFSLIFLDNTILFFTALLAYFPYFPYLRLRQKRNVRFYPKTILITGIGTPHGLKLARAWAAEGHRVIGADVTDLDLPIRSGGSMSKALVAFYRIPKDHYISRILDVINREKVDIWIPCSPKATSIEDATARQMVESRTGCKCITFDENLAICFAGESFTKFVTERGLPVLEYHRVQSRDSVHKILHRSPSKSYRISRATPTANDRALLLPRRTISKTYTCLSEIQITQERPWILQQQFRLGEVFADLLIVRGQVQAIKVRLSDAGWGSSRLDQALSAAIQTLMQSLATKCGTRSTGHLTVRLMIDEEFDAHSVRHSIYIAGCSSGAKVIESLLHDIPCPIAGYLSVFPSNPVDSRSITASLSSTPKKFPRAAILPAAFLHFSLLHFVLTLVEVAGSELARLLFWKDPLFTPLDPLPWWWEVHIYRPLREVWMMVKQTREAGLKGY
;
A
#
# COMPACT_ATOMS: atom_id res chain seq x y z
N MET A 1 24.48 -29.26 -3.25
CA MET A 1 23.87 -27.91 -3.30
C MET A 1 24.47 -27.19 -4.51
N ALA A 2 23.93 -27.42 -5.71
CA ALA A 2 24.41 -26.75 -6.92
C ALA A 2 23.50 -25.56 -7.19
N ALA A 3 24.05 -24.35 -7.07
CA ALA A 3 23.38 -23.14 -7.51
C ALA A 3 23.17 -23.24 -9.03
N LYS A 4 21.91 -23.28 -9.49
CA LYS A 4 21.59 -23.11 -10.91
C LYS A 4 22.07 -21.71 -11.31
N PRO A 5 22.99 -21.56 -12.28
CA PRO A 5 23.33 -20.25 -12.79
C PRO A 5 22.11 -19.74 -13.58
N THR A 6 21.38 -18.77 -13.03
CA THR A 6 20.45 -17.97 -13.82
C THR A 6 21.27 -17.26 -14.89
N LEU A 7 21.11 -17.67 -16.15
CA LEU A 7 21.85 -17.12 -17.28
C LEU A 7 21.67 -15.58 -17.32
N PRO A 8 22.75 -14.77 -17.26
CA PRO A 8 22.67 -13.30 -17.28
C PRO A 8 22.01 -12.73 -18.56
N TRP A 9 21.91 -13.55 -19.62
CA TRP A 9 21.29 -13.22 -20.89
C TRP A 9 19.77 -13.00 -20.81
N SER A 10 19.06 -13.65 -19.87
CA SER A 10 17.60 -13.52 -19.77
C SER A 10 17.16 -12.13 -19.32
N HIS A 11 17.92 -11.51 -18.41
CA HIS A 11 17.66 -10.14 -17.93
C HIS A 11 18.03 -9.08 -18.97
N ALA A 12 19.12 -9.28 -19.72
CA ALA A 12 19.51 -8.34 -20.77
C ALA A 12 18.49 -8.30 -21.92
N CYS A 13 18.05 -9.47 -22.40
CA CYS A 13 17.00 -9.57 -23.43
C CYS A 13 15.70 -8.86 -23.02
N TRP A 14 15.39 -8.87 -21.72
CA TRP A 14 14.22 -8.22 -21.18
C TRP A 14 14.25 -6.70 -21.28
N HIS A 15 15.38 -6.09 -20.93
CA HIS A 15 15.57 -4.64 -21.06
C HIS A 15 15.48 -4.21 -22.53
N VAL A 16 16.09 -4.96 -23.46
CA VAL A 16 16.03 -4.68 -24.90
C VAL A 16 14.61 -4.80 -25.44
N LEU A 17 13.85 -5.84 -25.05
CA LEU A 17 12.46 -6.01 -25.48
C LEU A 17 11.58 -4.81 -25.08
N ARG A 18 11.71 -4.33 -23.84
CA ARG A 18 10.95 -3.17 -23.34
C ARG A 18 11.28 -1.90 -24.11
N ILE A 19 12.56 -1.70 -24.42
CA ILE A 19 13.02 -0.57 -25.24
C ILE A 19 12.42 -0.68 -26.64
N ALA A 20 12.51 -1.85 -27.29
CA ALA A 20 11.97 -2.08 -28.62
C ALA A 20 10.46 -1.86 -28.69
N LEU A 21 9.72 -2.32 -27.67
CA LEU A 21 8.26 -2.14 -27.57
C LEU A 21 7.87 -0.67 -27.38
N SER A 22 8.65 0.10 -26.63
CA SER A 22 8.48 1.54 -26.50
C SER A 22 8.71 2.27 -27.83
N PHE A 23 9.71 1.87 -28.61
CA PHE A 23 9.98 2.47 -29.92
C PHE A 23 8.94 2.08 -30.98
N SER A 24 8.43 0.84 -30.97
CA SER A 24 7.44 0.40 -31.95
C SER A 24 6.07 1.08 -31.76
N LEU A 25 5.70 1.39 -30.51
CA LEU A 25 4.42 2.03 -30.18
C LEU A 25 4.45 3.55 -30.22
N ILE A 26 5.62 4.18 -30.39
CA ILE A 26 5.77 5.63 -30.33
C ILE A 26 4.87 6.38 -31.32
N PHE A 27 4.66 5.83 -32.52
CA PHE A 27 3.79 6.46 -33.51
C PHE A 27 2.32 6.43 -33.07
N LEU A 28 1.84 5.28 -32.59
CA LEU A 28 0.48 5.13 -32.08
C LEU A 28 0.25 6.06 -30.88
N ASP A 29 1.17 6.05 -29.93
CA ASP A 29 1.06 6.81 -28.68
C ASP A 29 1.20 8.32 -28.93
N ASN A 30 1.99 8.76 -29.92
CA ASN A 30 2.04 10.15 -30.37
C ASN A 30 0.72 10.60 -31.00
N THR A 31 0.05 9.74 -31.78
CA THR A 31 -1.28 10.09 -32.32
C THR A 31 -2.28 10.30 -31.19
N ILE A 32 -2.26 9.43 -30.17
CA ILE A 32 -3.12 9.55 -28.99
C ILE A 32 -2.82 10.83 -28.22
N LEU A 33 -1.54 11.16 -28.00
CA LEU A 33 -1.12 12.40 -27.34
C LEU A 33 -1.61 13.63 -28.12
N PHE A 34 -1.48 13.61 -29.46
CA PHE A 34 -1.95 14.68 -30.32
C PHE A 34 -3.47 14.85 -30.26
N PHE A 35 -4.24 13.75 -30.40
CA PHE A 35 -5.69 13.80 -30.32
C PHE A 35 -6.20 14.24 -28.93
N THR A 36 -5.60 13.74 -27.85
CA THR A 36 -5.99 14.14 -26.48
C THR A 36 -5.63 15.60 -26.19
N ALA A 37 -4.47 16.08 -26.66
CA ALA A 37 -4.10 17.49 -26.56
C ALA A 37 -5.03 18.39 -27.40
N LEU A 38 -5.40 17.96 -28.61
CA LEU A 38 -6.36 18.66 -29.47
C LEU A 38 -7.75 18.72 -28.82
N LEU A 39 -8.23 17.61 -28.27
CA LEU A 39 -9.50 17.55 -27.55
C LEU A 39 -9.50 18.40 -26.27
N ALA A 40 -8.37 18.52 -25.58
CA ALA A 40 -8.21 19.40 -24.42
C ALA A 40 -8.20 20.89 -24.81
N TYR A 41 -7.84 21.22 -26.06
CA TYR A 41 -7.91 22.58 -26.60
C TYR A 41 -9.35 22.98 -26.99
N PHE A 42 -10.19 22.02 -27.38
CA PHE A 42 -11.59 22.30 -27.71
C PHE A 42 -12.43 22.57 -26.45
N PRO A 43 -13.13 23.72 -26.37
CA PRO A 43 -13.87 24.15 -25.18
C PRO A 43 -15.14 23.33 -24.87
N TYR A 44 -15.41 22.26 -25.62
CA TYR A 44 -16.62 21.44 -25.54
C TYR A 44 -16.54 20.32 -24.48
N PHE A 45 -15.37 20.06 -23.89
CA PHE A 45 -15.24 19.12 -22.77
C PHE A 45 -15.42 19.84 -21.42
N PRO A 46 -16.49 19.55 -20.65
CA PRO A 46 -16.90 20.35 -19.50
C PRO A 46 -16.01 20.17 -18.25
N TYR A 47 -15.00 19.30 -18.29
CA TYR A 47 -14.24 18.93 -17.09
C TYR A 47 -13.18 19.96 -16.64
N LEU A 48 -12.76 20.89 -17.52
CA LEU A 48 -11.80 21.96 -17.17
C LEU A 48 -12.47 23.29 -16.79
N ARG A 49 -13.80 23.37 -16.82
CA ARG A 49 -14.57 24.49 -16.24
C ARG A 49 -15.24 24.14 -14.91
N LEU A 50 -14.61 23.27 -14.11
CA LEU A 50 -14.67 23.40 -12.65
C LEU A 50 -13.75 24.54 -12.17
N ARG A 51 -13.69 25.63 -12.95
CA ARG A 51 -13.27 26.94 -12.47
C ARG A 51 -14.35 27.40 -11.50
N GLN A 52 -14.26 26.89 -10.28
CA GLN A 52 -14.87 27.41 -9.08
C GLN A 52 -16.35 27.81 -9.22
N LYS A 53 -17.26 26.99 -8.66
CA LYS A 53 -18.26 27.58 -7.75
C LYS A 53 -17.42 28.25 -6.67
N ARG A 54 -17.10 29.52 -6.90
CA ARG A 54 -16.16 30.31 -6.12
C ARG A 54 -16.84 30.58 -4.79
N ASN A 55 -16.68 29.66 -3.85
CA ASN A 55 -16.95 29.96 -2.46
C ASN A 55 -16.06 31.16 -2.12
N VAL A 56 -16.70 32.25 -1.69
CA VAL A 56 -16.09 33.56 -1.43
C VAL A 56 -14.95 33.49 -0.37
N ARG A 57 -14.75 32.33 0.26
CA ARG A 57 -13.73 32.03 1.28
C ARG A 57 -12.74 30.92 0.90
N PHE A 58 -12.52 30.63 -0.39
CA PHE A 58 -11.52 29.63 -0.79
C PHE A 58 -10.09 30.21 -0.68
N TYR A 59 -9.29 29.68 0.24
CA TYR A 59 -7.87 30.02 0.38
C TYR A 59 -7.00 28.90 -0.19
N PRO A 60 -6.30 29.12 -1.32
CA PRO A 60 -5.45 28.10 -1.92
C PRO A 60 -4.27 27.80 -0.99
N LYS A 61 -4.22 26.55 -0.54
CA LYS A 61 -3.06 25.97 0.19
C LYS A 61 -1.98 25.48 -0.75
N THR A 62 -0.74 25.50 -0.28
CA THR A 62 0.42 24.92 -0.96
C THR A 62 0.71 23.53 -0.40
N ILE A 63 0.62 22.50 -1.25
CA ILE A 63 0.78 21.08 -0.86
C ILE A 63 2.02 20.52 -1.52
N LEU A 64 2.88 19.89 -0.72
CA LEU A 64 4.01 19.08 -1.20
C LEU A 64 3.62 17.60 -1.16
N ILE A 65 3.77 16.91 -2.28
CA ILE A 65 3.57 15.45 -2.37
C ILE A 65 4.89 14.82 -2.79
N THR A 66 5.47 13.99 -1.94
CA THR A 66 6.65 13.18 -2.30
C THR A 66 6.21 11.84 -2.89
N GLY A 67 6.90 11.31 -3.90
CA GLY A 67 6.53 10.05 -4.57
C GLY A 67 5.52 10.20 -5.70
N ILE A 68 5.55 11.32 -6.43
CA ILE A 68 4.71 11.56 -7.60
C ILE A 68 4.98 10.64 -8.78
N GLY A 69 6.18 10.06 -8.85
CA GLY A 69 6.46 8.98 -9.80
C GLY A 69 5.58 7.75 -9.58
N THR A 70 4.85 7.67 -8.47
CA THR A 70 3.83 6.63 -8.26
C THR A 70 2.46 7.06 -8.81
N PRO A 71 1.65 6.11 -9.33
CA PRO A 71 0.32 6.45 -9.81
C PRO A 71 -0.59 7.08 -8.75
N HIS A 72 -0.43 6.68 -7.49
CA HIS A 72 -1.23 7.16 -6.37
C HIS A 72 -0.84 8.57 -5.94
N GLY A 73 0.47 8.87 -5.91
CA GLY A 73 0.96 10.23 -5.69
C GLY A 73 0.47 11.20 -6.77
N LEU A 74 0.51 10.77 -8.03
CA LEU A 74 0.00 11.57 -9.16
C LEU A 74 -1.52 11.74 -9.13
N LYS A 75 -2.28 10.69 -8.82
CA LYS A 75 -3.74 10.77 -8.64
C LYS A 75 -4.11 11.79 -7.55
N LEU A 76 -3.39 11.76 -6.43
CA LEU A 76 -3.58 12.71 -5.34
C LEU A 76 -3.24 14.14 -5.78
N ALA A 77 -2.10 14.34 -6.47
CA ALA A 77 -1.70 15.64 -7.00
C ALA A 77 -2.73 16.25 -7.94
N ARG A 78 -3.26 15.45 -8.88
CA ARG A 78 -4.32 15.87 -9.81
C ARG A 78 -5.60 16.27 -9.07
N ALA A 79 -5.97 15.52 -8.03
CA ALA A 79 -7.16 15.83 -7.24
C ALA A 79 -7.02 17.17 -6.49
N TRP A 80 -5.87 17.42 -5.85
CA TRP A 80 -5.59 18.71 -5.19
C TRP A 80 -5.57 19.89 -6.17
N ALA A 81 -4.96 19.70 -7.34
CA ALA A 81 -4.93 20.72 -8.39
C ALA A 81 -6.34 21.01 -8.94
N ALA A 82 -7.19 19.97 -9.08
CA ALA A 82 -8.57 20.12 -9.51
C ALA A 82 -9.43 20.91 -8.51
N GLU A 83 -9.13 20.82 -7.20
CA GLU A 83 -9.75 21.67 -6.18
C GLU A 83 -9.19 23.11 -6.13
N GLY A 84 -8.18 23.42 -6.95
CA GLY A 84 -7.60 24.77 -7.07
C GLY A 84 -6.46 25.06 -6.10
N HIS A 85 -5.90 24.04 -5.46
CA HIS A 85 -4.73 24.17 -4.61
C HIS A 85 -3.41 24.19 -5.40
N ARG A 86 -2.38 24.77 -4.80
CA ARG A 86 -1.04 24.81 -5.40
C ARG A 86 -0.30 23.53 -5.04
N VAL A 87 -0.03 22.68 -6.02
CA VAL A 87 0.64 21.38 -5.80
C VAL A 87 2.08 21.44 -6.26
N ILE A 88 2.98 21.05 -5.36
CA ILE A 88 4.40 20.90 -5.60
C ILE A 88 4.72 19.43 -5.51
N GLY A 89 5.48 18.98 -6.50
CA GLY A 89 5.89 17.61 -6.59
C GLY A 89 7.32 17.35 -6.16
N ALA A 90 7.54 16.20 -5.56
CA ALA A 90 8.88 15.69 -5.35
C ALA A 90 8.96 14.18 -5.54
N ASP A 91 10.14 13.69 -5.92
CA ASP A 91 10.44 12.26 -5.93
C ASP A 91 11.72 11.95 -5.19
N VAL A 92 11.68 10.88 -4.41
CA VAL A 92 12.86 10.32 -3.74
C VAL A 92 13.64 9.49 -4.76
N THR A 93 14.94 9.76 -4.88
CA THR A 93 15.82 9.10 -5.84
C THR A 93 16.91 8.32 -5.11
N ASP A 94 16.95 7.01 -5.34
CA ASP A 94 18.02 6.11 -4.87
C ASP A 94 19.10 5.89 -5.94
N LEU A 95 18.77 6.22 -7.18
CA LEU A 95 19.70 6.25 -8.31
C LEU A 95 19.78 7.70 -8.78
N ASP A 96 21.00 8.18 -8.99
CA ASP A 96 21.31 9.48 -9.62
C ASP A 96 21.00 9.45 -11.13
N LEU A 97 19.82 8.97 -11.49
CA LEU A 97 19.31 9.07 -12.84
C LEU A 97 19.08 10.56 -13.14
N PRO A 98 19.71 11.11 -14.19
CA PRO A 98 19.54 12.52 -14.55
C PRO A 98 18.15 12.82 -15.14
N ILE A 99 17.24 11.84 -15.21
CA ILE A 99 15.95 11.93 -15.89
C ILE A 99 14.80 12.04 -14.89
N ARG A 100 13.78 12.85 -15.22
CA ARG A 100 12.62 13.05 -14.34
C ARG A 100 11.63 11.91 -14.55
N SER A 101 10.90 11.54 -13.50
CA SER A 101 9.82 10.55 -13.57
C SER A 101 8.68 11.03 -14.47
N GLY A 102 7.85 10.12 -14.99
CA GLY A 102 6.65 10.50 -15.76
C GLY A 102 5.73 11.44 -14.99
N GLY A 103 5.48 11.15 -13.72
CA GLY A 103 4.61 11.99 -12.86
C GLY A 103 5.03 13.46 -12.79
N SER A 104 6.33 13.76 -12.93
CA SER A 104 6.85 15.14 -12.93
C SER A 104 6.37 16.00 -14.11
N MET A 105 5.90 15.38 -15.20
CA MET A 105 5.43 16.06 -16.41
C MET A 105 3.94 16.42 -16.35
N SER A 106 3.30 16.21 -15.21
CA SER A 106 1.88 16.49 -15.05
C SER A 106 1.61 17.99 -15.01
N LYS A 107 0.57 18.42 -15.72
CA LYS A 107 0.08 19.82 -15.66
C LYS A 107 -0.48 20.19 -14.29
N ALA A 108 -0.75 19.21 -13.42
CA ALA A 108 -1.24 19.45 -12.06
C ALA A 108 -0.16 20.06 -11.14
N LEU A 109 1.12 19.93 -11.51
CA LEU A 109 2.24 20.36 -10.68
C LEU A 109 2.73 21.75 -11.09
N VAL A 110 2.96 22.60 -10.10
CA VAL A 110 3.55 23.93 -10.30
C VAL A 110 5.07 23.85 -10.33
N ALA A 111 5.65 22.97 -9.52
CA ALA A 111 7.09 22.75 -9.45
C ALA A 111 7.39 21.28 -9.14
N PHE A 112 8.56 20.81 -9.56
CA PHE A 112 9.03 19.45 -9.30
C PHE A 112 10.47 19.44 -8.77
N TYR A 113 10.70 18.69 -7.69
CA TYR A 113 11.98 18.55 -7.03
C TYR A 113 12.44 17.09 -6.97
N ARG A 114 13.75 16.86 -7.13
CA ARG A 114 14.37 15.56 -6.88
C ARG A 114 15.03 15.58 -5.51
N ILE A 115 14.76 14.56 -4.72
CA ILE A 115 15.24 14.45 -3.35
C ILE A 115 16.14 13.21 -3.26
N PRO A 116 17.46 13.37 -3.22
CA PRO A 116 18.37 12.25 -3.00
C PRO A 116 18.15 11.68 -1.60
N LYS A 117 18.22 10.36 -1.49
CA LYS A 117 17.94 9.67 -0.22
C LYS A 117 18.90 10.07 0.91
N ASP A 118 20.18 10.29 0.59
CA ASP A 118 21.22 10.66 1.58
C ASP A 118 20.96 12.02 2.24
N HIS A 119 20.24 12.91 1.56
CA HIS A 119 19.87 14.24 2.04
C HIS A 119 18.36 14.42 2.14
N TYR A 120 17.64 13.33 2.42
CA TYR A 120 16.17 13.32 2.41
C TYR A 120 15.56 14.42 3.30
N ILE A 121 15.94 14.46 4.57
CA ILE A 121 15.38 15.39 5.56
C ILE A 121 15.74 16.84 5.23
N SER A 122 17.01 17.12 4.94
CA SER A 122 17.46 18.49 4.67
C SER A 122 16.82 19.06 3.41
N ARG A 123 16.73 18.26 2.33
CA ARG A 123 16.12 18.71 1.07
C ARG A 123 14.61 18.89 1.19
N ILE A 124 13.91 18.07 1.97
CA ILE A 124 12.49 18.30 2.27
C ILE A 124 12.31 19.64 2.97
N LEU A 125 13.11 19.91 4.02
CA LEU A 125 13.06 21.18 4.74
C LEU A 125 13.33 22.37 3.82
N ASP A 126 14.33 22.28 2.95
CA ASP A 126 14.65 23.34 1.98
C ASP A 126 13.47 23.62 1.04
N VAL A 127 12.84 22.57 0.49
CA VAL A 127 11.69 22.71 -0.42
C VAL A 127 10.50 23.31 0.33
N ILE A 128 10.22 22.86 1.54
CA ILE A 128 9.11 23.37 2.37
C ILE A 128 9.29 24.84 2.68
N ASN A 129 10.49 25.27 3.05
CA ASN A 129 10.80 26.67 3.34
C ASN A 129 10.76 27.55 2.09
N ARG A 130 11.37 27.09 0.99
CA ARG A 130 11.42 27.82 -0.28
C ARG A 130 10.04 28.08 -0.84
N GLU A 131 9.19 27.06 -0.81
CA GLU A 131 7.88 27.10 -1.45
C GLU A 131 6.75 27.52 -0.51
N LYS A 132 7.03 27.66 0.79
CA LYS A 132 6.06 27.95 1.87
C LYS A 132 4.93 26.93 1.89
N VAL A 133 5.30 25.66 2.01
CA VAL A 133 4.36 24.54 1.98
C VAL A 133 3.50 24.51 3.26
N ASP A 134 2.18 24.44 3.08
CA ASP A 134 1.20 24.33 4.17
C ASP A 134 1.01 22.86 4.61
N ILE A 135 0.92 21.93 3.66
CA ILE A 135 0.73 20.49 3.90
C ILE A 135 1.79 19.67 3.19
N TRP A 136 2.41 18.72 3.88
CA TRP A 136 3.28 17.72 3.27
C TRP A 136 2.69 16.31 3.40
N ILE A 137 2.56 15.60 2.26
CA ILE A 137 2.04 14.23 2.18
C ILE A 137 3.11 13.30 1.59
N PRO A 138 3.61 12.32 2.36
CA PRO A 138 4.55 11.33 1.84
C PRO A 138 3.84 10.17 1.14
N CYS A 139 4.07 10.05 -0.17
CA CYS A 139 3.57 8.95 -1.01
C CYS A 139 4.71 8.15 -1.66
N SER A 140 5.96 8.34 -1.22
CA SER A 140 7.12 7.65 -1.78
C SER A 140 7.31 6.26 -1.14
N PRO A 141 7.33 5.16 -1.90
CA PRO A 141 7.61 3.83 -1.37
C PRO A 141 9.11 3.59 -1.07
N LYS A 142 9.98 4.54 -1.44
CA LYS A 142 11.43 4.45 -1.26
C LYS A 142 11.90 4.93 0.11
N ALA A 143 11.09 5.78 0.75
CA ALA A 143 11.28 6.20 2.13
C ALA A 143 10.50 5.24 3.04
N THR A 144 11.09 4.91 4.19
CA THR A 144 10.40 4.13 5.22
C THR A 144 9.48 5.03 6.04
N SER A 145 8.46 4.45 6.67
CA SER A 145 7.55 5.21 7.55
C SER A 145 8.28 5.85 8.74
N ILE A 146 9.39 5.27 9.19
CA ILE A 146 10.25 5.82 10.25
C ILE A 146 11.07 7.02 9.73
N GLU A 147 11.63 6.92 8.51
CA GLU A 147 12.32 8.06 7.87
C GLU A 147 11.35 9.23 7.64
N ASP A 148 10.11 8.97 7.22
CA ASP A 148 9.09 10.01 7.08
C ASP A 148 8.70 10.64 8.42
N ALA A 149 8.64 9.83 9.49
CA ALA A 149 8.30 10.31 10.82
C ALA A 149 9.40 11.17 11.45
N THR A 150 10.67 10.80 11.25
CA THR A 150 11.82 11.62 11.68
C THR A 150 11.88 12.94 10.90
N ALA A 151 11.63 12.89 9.58
CA ALA A 151 11.49 14.10 8.77
C ALA A 151 10.35 15.00 9.26
N ARG A 152 9.18 14.44 9.59
CA ARG A 152 8.05 15.19 10.17
C ARG A 152 8.44 15.97 11.41
N GLN A 153 9.14 15.34 12.37
CA GLN A 153 9.53 16.01 13.60
C GLN A 153 10.43 17.23 13.33
N MET A 154 11.33 17.11 12.36
CA MET A 154 12.21 18.22 11.95
C MET A 154 11.45 19.32 11.20
N VAL A 155 10.46 18.95 10.38
CA VAL A 155 9.63 19.88 9.62
C VAL A 155 8.70 20.67 10.54
N GLU A 156 7.95 20.01 11.41
CA GLU A 156 6.97 20.67 12.28
C GLU A 156 7.62 21.48 13.41
N SER A 157 8.87 21.18 13.78
CA SER A 157 9.63 21.97 14.76
C SER A 157 10.22 23.26 14.17
N ARG A 158 10.51 23.28 12.87
CA ARG A 158 11.18 24.41 12.21
C ARG A 158 10.25 25.24 11.32
N THR A 159 9.08 24.71 10.97
CA THR A 159 8.16 25.31 10.00
C THR A 159 6.71 25.19 10.47
N GLY A 160 5.82 26.03 9.93
CA GLY A 160 4.38 25.91 10.16
C GLY A 160 3.69 24.81 9.34
N CYS A 161 4.45 24.04 8.54
CA CYS A 161 3.92 22.99 7.68
C CYS A 161 3.30 21.87 8.51
N LYS A 162 2.17 21.32 8.05
CA LYS A 162 1.52 20.16 8.67
C LYS A 162 1.79 18.92 7.85
N CYS A 163 2.35 17.90 8.50
CA CYS A 163 2.69 16.65 7.82
C CYS A 163 1.52 15.65 7.93
N ILE A 164 1.35 14.78 6.93
CA ILE A 164 0.38 13.66 6.96
C ILE A 164 1.13 12.35 7.09
N THR A 165 1.84 12.19 8.20
CA THR A 165 2.56 10.96 8.58
C THR A 165 2.62 10.85 10.09
N PHE A 166 2.74 9.65 10.64
CA PHE A 166 2.72 9.47 12.09
C PHE A 166 3.97 10.06 12.76
N ASP A 167 3.83 10.39 14.04
CA ASP A 167 4.97 10.74 14.90
C ASP A 167 5.92 9.53 15.03
N GLU A 168 7.20 9.78 15.30
CA GLU A 168 8.26 8.76 15.35
C GLU A 168 7.90 7.58 16.27
N ASN A 169 7.41 7.86 17.47
CA ASN A 169 6.99 6.84 18.43
C ASN A 169 5.88 5.91 17.89
N LEU A 170 4.91 6.47 17.18
CA LEU A 170 3.82 5.69 16.57
C LEU A 170 4.30 4.94 15.34
N ALA A 171 5.16 5.55 14.52
CA ALA A 171 5.74 4.90 13.34
C ALA A 171 6.58 3.67 13.73
N ILE A 172 7.42 3.78 14.77
CA ILE A 172 8.20 2.65 15.32
C ILE A 172 7.26 1.59 15.89
N CYS A 173 6.23 2.00 16.63
CA CYS A 173 5.24 1.06 17.18
C CYS A 173 4.53 0.26 16.09
N PHE A 174 4.10 0.92 15.00
CA PHE A 174 3.39 0.31 13.88
C PHE A 174 4.28 -0.54 12.96
N ALA A 175 5.59 -0.30 12.95
CA ALA A 175 6.53 -1.09 12.15
C ALA A 175 6.95 -2.41 12.83
N GLY A 176 6.82 -2.51 14.15
CA GLY A 176 7.34 -3.62 14.94
C GLY A 176 6.28 -4.47 15.66
N GLU A 177 6.75 -5.43 16.45
CA GLU A 177 5.90 -6.34 17.26
C GLU A 177 5.24 -5.62 18.46
N SER A 178 5.64 -4.38 18.75
CA SER A 178 5.10 -3.54 19.81
C SER A 178 3.65 -3.14 19.59
N PHE A 179 3.17 -3.15 18.34
CA PHE A 179 1.79 -2.79 18.01
C PHE A 179 0.77 -3.67 18.74
N THR A 180 1.00 -4.98 18.80
CA THR A 180 0.10 -5.92 19.49
C THR A 180 -0.07 -5.54 20.96
N LYS A 181 1.04 -5.25 21.65
CA LYS A 181 1.03 -4.79 23.05
C LYS A 181 0.30 -3.46 23.20
N PHE A 182 0.59 -2.50 22.33
CA PHE A 182 -0.04 -1.17 22.31
C PHE A 182 -1.57 -1.25 22.19
N VAL A 183 -2.08 -2.16 21.35
CA VAL A 183 -3.52 -2.37 21.14
C VAL A 183 -4.15 -3.11 22.33
N THR A 184 -3.44 -4.10 22.90
CA THR A 184 -3.90 -4.83 24.10
C THR A 184 -3.99 -3.91 25.32
N GLU A 185 -2.98 -3.08 25.59
CA GLU A 185 -2.98 -2.10 26.69
C GLU A 185 -4.13 -1.10 26.58
N ARG A 186 -4.57 -0.82 25.35
CA ARG A 186 -5.70 0.06 25.05
C ARG A 186 -7.06 -0.66 25.11
N GLY A 187 -7.10 -1.94 25.48
CA GLY A 187 -8.33 -2.72 25.59
C GLY A 187 -9.08 -2.85 24.26
N LEU A 188 -8.35 -2.96 23.16
CA LEU A 188 -8.92 -3.26 21.84
C LEU A 188 -8.81 -4.77 21.56
N PRO A 189 -9.68 -5.34 20.72
CA PRO A 189 -9.65 -6.77 20.44
C PRO A 189 -8.42 -7.11 19.59
N VAL A 190 -7.54 -7.93 20.13
CA VAL A 190 -6.29 -8.36 19.50
C VAL A 190 -6.32 -9.85 19.24
N LEU A 191 -5.75 -10.26 18.10
CA LEU A 191 -5.55 -11.67 17.80
C LEU A 191 -4.58 -12.29 18.82
N GLU A 192 -5.03 -13.36 19.48
CA GLU A 192 -4.19 -14.03 20.46
C GLU A 192 -2.99 -14.70 19.79
N TYR A 193 -1.81 -14.32 20.28
CA TYR A 193 -0.52 -14.83 19.83
C TYR A 193 0.30 -15.17 21.06
N HIS A 194 0.66 -16.44 21.20
CA HIS A 194 1.42 -16.94 22.33
C HIS A 194 2.63 -17.72 21.87
N ARG A 195 3.82 -17.32 22.34
CA ARG A 195 5.02 -18.15 22.24
C ARG A 195 4.99 -19.15 23.39
N VAL A 196 4.87 -20.42 23.05
CA VAL A 196 4.69 -21.50 24.00
C VAL A 196 5.95 -22.34 24.12
N GLN A 197 6.41 -22.49 25.37
CA GLN A 197 7.65 -23.22 25.71
C GLN A 197 7.39 -24.55 26.41
N SER A 198 6.15 -24.81 26.83
CA SER A 198 5.75 -26.05 27.49
C SER A 198 4.36 -26.50 27.07
N ARG A 199 4.09 -27.80 27.17
CA ARG A 199 2.76 -28.38 26.85
C ARG A 199 1.67 -27.84 27.78
N ASP A 200 1.96 -27.70 29.07
CA ASP A 200 1.01 -27.18 30.07
C ASP A 200 0.53 -25.77 29.73
N SER A 201 1.41 -24.95 29.16
CA SER A 201 1.06 -23.60 28.71
C SER A 201 0.03 -23.65 27.58
N VAL A 202 0.13 -24.61 26.65
CA VAL A 202 -0.90 -24.80 25.59
C VAL A 202 -2.24 -25.16 26.23
N HIS A 203 -2.25 -26.13 27.17
CA HIS A 203 -3.47 -26.55 27.84
C HIS A 203 -4.12 -25.41 28.63
N LYS A 204 -3.34 -24.62 29.37
CA LYS A 204 -3.83 -23.44 30.09
C LYS A 204 -4.52 -22.44 29.15
N ILE A 205 -3.95 -22.19 27.98
CA ILE A 205 -4.54 -21.29 26.98
C ILE A 205 -5.84 -21.88 26.42
N LEU A 206 -5.84 -23.15 26.03
CA LEU A 206 -7.04 -23.83 25.52
C LEU A 206 -8.18 -23.88 26.56
N HIS A 207 -7.86 -24.09 27.83
CA HIS A 207 -8.85 -24.08 28.92
C HIS A 207 -9.39 -22.68 29.21
N ARG A 208 -8.58 -21.64 29.06
CA ARG A 208 -9.01 -20.24 29.25
C ARG A 208 -10.00 -19.79 28.18
N SER A 209 -9.96 -20.38 26.99
CA SER A 209 -10.79 -19.96 25.85
C SER A 209 -11.31 -21.17 25.07
N PRO A 210 -12.31 -21.88 25.62
CA PRO A 210 -12.79 -23.15 25.06
C PRO A 210 -13.52 -23.00 23.70
N SER A 211 -14.05 -21.81 23.41
CA SER A 211 -14.74 -21.50 22.15
C SER A 211 -13.79 -21.17 20.99
N LYS A 212 -12.50 -20.93 21.29
CA LYS A 212 -11.51 -20.47 20.31
C LYS A 212 -10.72 -21.65 19.74
N SER A 213 -10.51 -21.60 18.43
CA SER A 213 -9.57 -22.49 17.74
C SER A 213 -8.23 -21.81 17.59
N TYR A 214 -7.15 -22.59 17.68
CA TYR A 214 -5.78 -22.14 17.55
C TYR A 214 -5.04 -23.02 16.54
N ARG A 215 -4.17 -22.38 15.78
CA ARG A 215 -3.14 -23.00 14.96
C ARG A 215 -1.83 -22.99 15.72
N ILE A 216 -1.25 -24.17 15.92
CA ILE A 216 0.08 -24.32 16.52
C ILE A 216 1.12 -24.64 15.43
N SER A 217 2.23 -23.93 15.43
CA SER A 217 3.36 -24.12 14.49
C SER A 217 4.69 -23.86 15.18
N ARG A 218 5.81 -24.38 14.64
CA ARG A 218 7.14 -24.04 15.19
C ARG A 218 7.45 -22.56 15.01
N ALA A 219 8.18 -21.97 15.96
CA ALA A 219 8.64 -20.59 15.84
C ALA A 219 9.62 -20.39 14.67
N THR A 220 10.44 -21.39 14.41
CA THR A 220 11.35 -21.47 13.26
C THR A 220 10.94 -22.67 12.39
N PRO A 221 10.08 -22.46 11.38
CA PRO A 221 9.54 -23.57 10.58
C PRO A 221 10.61 -24.17 9.65
N THR A 222 10.72 -25.49 9.63
CA THR A 222 11.46 -26.24 8.61
C THR A 222 10.54 -26.56 7.42
N ALA A 223 11.07 -26.85 6.23
CA ALA A 223 10.27 -27.08 5.00
C ALA A 223 9.16 -28.16 5.12
N ASN A 224 9.29 -29.10 6.06
CA ASN A 224 8.33 -30.18 6.29
C ASN A 224 7.35 -29.93 7.46
N ASP A 225 7.42 -28.78 8.12
CA ASP A 225 6.62 -28.53 9.32
C ASP A 225 5.19 -28.13 8.95
N ARG A 226 4.23 -28.98 9.31
CA ARG A 226 2.81 -28.69 9.16
C ARG A 226 2.27 -28.04 10.43
N ALA A 227 1.54 -26.95 10.25
CA ALA A 227 0.78 -26.35 11.34
C ALA A 227 -0.41 -27.24 11.72
N LEU A 228 -0.66 -27.38 13.02
CA LEU A 228 -1.71 -28.24 13.57
C LEU A 228 -2.84 -27.38 14.15
N LEU A 229 -4.07 -27.87 14.07
CA LEU A 229 -5.24 -27.18 14.61
C LEU A 229 -5.65 -27.78 15.94
N LEU A 230 -5.92 -26.90 16.91
CA LEU A 230 -6.33 -27.21 18.27
C LEU A 230 -7.54 -26.32 18.64
N PRO A 231 -8.44 -26.75 19.52
CA PRO A 231 -8.56 -28.10 20.04
C PRO A 231 -8.99 -29.08 18.92
N ARG A 232 -8.62 -30.36 19.07
CA ARG A 232 -9.17 -31.42 18.22
C ARG A 232 -10.59 -31.75 18.68
N ARG A 233 -11.32 -32.54 17.88
CA ARG A 233 -12.72 -32.96 18.18
C ARG A 233 -12.93 -33.46 19.61
N THR A 234 -11.91 -34.06 20.22
CA THR A 234 -11.94 -34.47 21.63
C THR A 234 -10.69 -33.99 22.37
N ILE A 235 -10.83 -33.80 23.68
CA ILE A 235 -9.73 -33.45 24.58
C ILE A 235 -8.62 -34.50 24.48
N SER A 236 -8.95 -35.80 24.50
CA SER A 236 -7.96 -36.89 24.38
C SER A 236 -7.16 -36.82 23.08
N LYS A 237 -7.81 -36.54 21.94
CA LYS A 237 -7.10 -36.36 20.66
C LYS A 237 -6.19 -35.13 20.67
N THR A 238 -6.56 -34.10 21.42
CA THR A 238 -5.72 -32.91 21.62
C THR A 238 -4.47 -33.28 22.41
N TYR A 239 -4.60 -34.05 23.48
CA TYR A 239 -3.47 -34.57 24.27
C TYR A 239 -2.54 -35.47 23.44
N THR A 240 -3.08 -36.44 22.70
CA THR A 240 -2.27 -37.30 21.83
C THR A 240 -1.50 -36.47 20.80
N CYS A 241 -2.17 -35.54 20.13
CA CYS A 241 -1.53 -34.65 19.16
C CYS A 241 -0.43 -33.78 19.78
N LEU A 242 -0.62 -33.27 21.00
CA LEU A 242 0.42 -32.49 21.70
C LEU A 242 1.56 -33.36 22.25
N SER A 243 1.31 -34.65 22.52
CA SER A 243 2.33 -35.58 22.98
C SER A 243 3.34 -35.94 21.89
N GLU A 244 2.89 -36.02 20.64
CA GLU A 244 3.73 -36.23 19.45
C GLU A 244 4.68 -35.05 19.18
N ILE A 245 4.34 -33.87 19.70
CA ILE A 245 5.11 -32.64 19.52
C ILE A 245 6.10 -32.46 20.68
N GLN A 246 7.36 -32.22 20.34
CA GLN A 246 8.37 -31.78 21.30
C GLN A 246 8.33 -30.25 21.44
N ILE A 247 7.73 -29.77 22.53
CA ILE A 247 7.70 -28.35 22.91
C ILE A 247 8.71 -28.18 24.05
N THR A 248 9.79 -27.44 23.79
CA THR A 248 10.84 -27.14 24.78
C THR A 248 11.23 -25.66 24.72
N GLN A 249 12.01 -25.19 25.68
CA GLN A 249 12.56 -23.82 25.65
C GLN A 249 13.47 -23.58 24.44
N GLU A 250 14.27 -24.58 24.08
CA GLU A 250 15.16 -24.56 22.91
C GLU A 250 14.41 -24.62 21.57
N ARG A 251 13.24 -25.27 21.55
CA ARG A 251 12.37 -25.40 20.38
C ARG A 251 10.96 -24.88 20.68
N PRO A 252 10.79 -23.56 20.76
CA PRO A 252 9.50 -22.96 21.10
C PRO A 252 8.52 -23.08 19.94
N TRP A 253 7.25 -23.22 20.30
CA TRP A 253 6.13 -23.24 19.37
C TRP A 253 5.35 -21.93 19.47
N ILE A 254 4.65 -21.58 18.42
CA ILE A 254 3.73 -20.45 18.34
C ILE A 254 2.32 -21.02 18.32
N LEU A 255 1.49 -20.55 19.23
CA LEU A 255 0.05 -20.78 19.26
C LEU A 255 -0.65 -19.50 18.84
N GLN A 256 -1.28 -19.52 17.68
CA GLN A 256 -1.97 -18.36 17.10
C GLN A 256 -3.45 -18.68 16.94
N GLN A 257 -4.33 -17.77 17.32
CA GLN A 257 -5.77 -17.96 17.13
C GLN A 257 -6.10 -18.16 15.63
N GLN A 258 -6.91 -19.18 15.34
CA GLN A 258 -7.42 -19.44 14.00
C GLN A 258 -8.70 -18.65 13.76
N PHE A 259 -8.89 -18.20 12.52
CA PHE A 259 -10.07 -17.49 12.06
C PHE A 259 -10.84 -18.33 11.02
N ARG A 260 -12.17 -18.25 11.05
CA ARG A 260 -13.07 -19.03 10.19
C ARG A 260 -13.51 -18.31 8.92
N LEU A 261 -13.77 -17.00 9.02
CA LEU A 261 -14.37 -16.24 7.91
C LEU A 261 -13.36 -15.57 6.99
N GLY A 262 -12.16 -15.29 7.51
CA GLY A 262 -11.06 -14.81 6.69
C GLY A 262 -10.48 -13.48 7.18
N GLU A 263 -9.74 -12.88 6.26
CA GLU A 263 -8.88 -11.73 6.50
C GLU A 263 -9.39 -10.49 5.78
N VAL A 264 -9.42 -9.38 6.51
CA VAL A 264 -9.87 -8.08 6.05
C VAL A 264 -8.79 -7.05 6.29
N PHE A 265 -8.65 -6.11 5.37
CA PHE A 265 -7.80 -4.95 5.50
C PHE A 265 -8.65 -3.69 5.55
N ALA A 266 -8.43 -2.87 6.57
CA ALA A 266 -9.00 -1.54 6.66
C ALA A 266 -7.90 -0.52 6.36
N ASP A 267 -7.99 0.17 5.22
CA ASP A 267 -7.12 1.30 4.91
C ASP A 267 -7.76 2.59 5.43
N LEU A 268 -6.98 3.38 6.17
CA LEU A 268 -7.46 4.54 6.90
C LEU A 268 -6.63 5.78 6.58
N LEU A 269 -7.32 6.92 6.47
CA LEU A 269 -6.73 8.23 6.69
C LEU A 269 -7.14 8.70 8.08
N ILE A 270 -6.18 8.78 9.00
CA ILE A 270 -6.40 9.31 10.35
C ILE A 270 -5.86 10.74 10.38
N VAL A 271 -6.65 11.67 10.88
CA VAL A 271 -6.24 13.05 11.12
C VAL A 271 -6.65 13.43 12.53
N ARG A 272 -5.68 13.86 13.33
CA ARG A 272 -5.88 14.29 14.72
C ARG A 272 -6.68 13.29 15.58
N GLY A 273 -6.42 11.99 15.41
CA GLY A 273 -7.13 10.94 16.15
C GLY A 273 -8.56 10.65 15.69
N GLN A 274 -8.96 11.16 14.52
CA GLN A 274 -10.24 10.85 13.89
C GLN A 274 -10.01 10.20 12.53
N VAL A 275 -10.81 9.18 12.21
CA VAL A 275 -10.83 8.63 10.85
C VAL A 275 -11.52 9.63 9.94
N GLN A 276 -10.90 9.98 8.82
CA GLN A 276 -11.45 10.89 7.81
C GLN A 276 -11.85 10.15 6.53
N ALA A 277 -11.19 9.03 6.23
CA ALA A 277 -11.55 8.14 5.16
C ALA A 277 -11.22 6.71 5.56
N ILE A 278 -12.09 5.77 5.18
CA ILE A 278 -11.91 4.35 5.41
C ILE A 278 -12.34 3.55 4.19
N LYS A 279 -11.45 2.62 3.80
CA LYS A 279 -11.72 1.61 2.80
C LYS A 279 -11.56 0.23 3.41
N VAL A 280 -12.56 -0.62 3.24
CA VAL A 280 -12.51 -2.01 3.68
C VAL A 280 -12.29 -2.90 2.46
N ARG A 281 -11.24 -3.72 2.52
CA ARG A 281 -10.86 -4.70 1.49
C ARG A 281 -10.83 -6.09 2.08
N LEU A 282 -11.44 -7.05 1.38
CA LEU A 282 -11.33 -8.46 1.74
C LEU A 282 -10.37 -9.19 0.82
N SER A 283 -9.68 -10.19 1.37
CA SER A 283 -8.78 -11.04 0.59
C SER A 283 -9.51 -12.07 -0.29
N ASP A 284 -10.80 -12.36 -0.02
CA ASP A 284 -11.59 -13.31 -0.82
C ASP A 284 -12.62 -12.61 -1.72
N ALA A 285 -12.88 -13.22 -2.87
CA ALA A 285 -13.77 -12.69 -3.90
C ALA A 285 -15.22 -13.10 -3.58
N GLY A 286 -16.11 -12.10 -3.40
CA GLY A 286 -17.54 -12.33 -3.10
C GLY A 286 -18.17 -11.34 -2.12
N TRP A 287 -17.38 -10.41 -1.57
CA TRP A 287 -17.83 -9.44 -0.57
C TRP A 287 -18.36 -8.12 -1.15
N GLY A 288 -19.33 -7.51 -0.47
CA GLY A 288 -19.72 -6.11 -0.65
C GLY A 288 -21.18 -5.87 -0.96
N SER A 289 -21.96 -6.94 -1.13
CA SER A 289 -23.37 -6.85 -1.57
C SER A 289 -24.36 -7.35 -0.51
N SER A 290 -23.89 -8.08 0.51
CA SER A 290 -24.76 -8.67 1.52
C SER A 290 -25.09 -7.67 2.65
N ARG A 291 -26.24 -7.83 3.31
CA ARG A 291 -26.57 -7.04 4.52
C ARG A 291 -25.60 -7.32 5.67
N LEU A 292 -25.06 -8.53 5.74
CA LEU A 292 -24.03 -8.91 6.69
C LEU A 292 -22.75 -8.11 6.44
N ASP A 293 -22.39 -7.91 5.18
CA ASP A 293 -21.18 -7.19 4.79
C ASP A 293 -21.28 -5.71 5.17
N GLN A 294 -22.47 -5.12 5.01
CA GLN A 294 -22.77 -3.76 5.44
C GLN A 294 -22.66 -3.66 6.97
N ALA A 295 -23.27 -4.58 7.72
CA ALA A 295 -23.18 -4.61 9.18
C ALA A 295 -21.73 -4.77 9.66
N LEU A 296 -20.96 -5.67 9.04
CA LEU A 296 -19.55 -5.86 9.38
C LEU A 296 -18.73 -4.61 9.05
N SER A 297 -18.94 -3.98 7.90
CA SER A 297 -18.22 -2.74 7.58
C SER A 297 -18.52 -1.63 8.58
N ALA A 298 -19.76 -1.45 9.02
CA ALA A 298 -20.12 -0.51 10.09
C ALA A 298 -19.45 -0.86 11.44
N ALA A 299 -19.38 -2.15 11.78
CA ALA A 299 -18.67 -2.62 12.97
C ALA A 299 -17.15 -2.33 12.88
N ILE A 300 -16.54 -2.59 11.72
CA ILE A 300 -15.13 -2.27 11.44
C ILE A 300 -14.91 -0.76 11.55
N GLN A 301 -15.78 0.07 10.99
CA GLN A 301 -15.68 1.53 11.11
C GLN A 301 -15.67 1.98 12.57
N THR A 302 -16.59 1.45 13.38
CA THR A 302 -16.69 1.78 14.80
C THR A 302 -15.41 1.38 15.54
N LEU A 303 -14.87 0.20 15.22
CA LEU A 303 -13.62 -0.31 15.80
C LEU A 303 -12.41 0.53 15.37
N MET A 304 -12.34 0.95 14.11
CA MET A 304 -11.27 1.82 13.60
C MET A 304 -11.37 3.25 14.16
N GLN A 305 -12.57 3.76 14.40
CA GLN A 305 -12.77 5.04 15.10
C GLN A 305 -12.31 4.96 16.55
N SER A 306 -12.61 3.84 17.23
CA SER A 306 -12.09 3.56 18.59
C SER A 306 -10.56 3.46 18.60
N LEU A 307 -9.96 2.81 17.59
CA LEU A 307 -8.51 2.75 17.43
C LEU A 307 -7.91 4.15 17.25
N ALA A 308 -8.45 4.96 16.33
CA ALA A 308 -7.94 6.31 16.06
C ALA A 308 -8.02 7.23 17.29
N THR A 309 -9.13 7.18 18.03
CA THR A 309 -9.30 7.96 19.26
C THR A 309 -8.32 7.54 20.36
N LYS A 310 -8.09 6.22 20.53
CA LYS A 310 -7.12 5.69 21.50
C LYS A 310 -5.65 5.90 21.10
N CYS A 311 -5.37 6.10 19.82
CA CYS A 311 -4.06 6.56 19.34
C CYS A 311 -3.76 8.02 19.73
N GLY A 312 -4.79 8.80 20.06
CA GLY A 312 -4.70 10.17 20.54
C GLY A 312 -4.69 11.22 19.43
N THR A 313 -4.82 12.48 19.83
CA THR A 313 -4.98 13.64 18.93
C THR A 313 -3.74 13.99 18.11
N ARG A 314 -2.58 13.43 18.45
CA ARG A 314 -1.34 13.56 17.68
C ARG A 314 -1.24 12.58 16.52
N SER A 315 -2.13 11.58 16.45
CA SER A 315 -2.13 10.61 15.36
C SER A 315 -2.69 11.23 14.09
N THR A 316 -1.81 11.43 13.10
CA THR A 316 -2.17 11.89 11.75
C THR A 316 -1.36 11.09 10.75
N GLY A 317 -1.98 10.47 9.75
CA GLY A 317 -1.29 9.67 8.76
C GLY A 317 -2.15 8.55 8.18
N HIS A 318 -1.55 7.77 7.29
CA HIS A 318 -2.19 6.64 6.63
C HIS A 318 -1.83 5.32 7.30
N LEU A 319 -2.84 4.54 7.65
CA LEU A 319 -2.69 3.25 8.31
C LEU A 319 -3.53 2.18 7.62
N THR A 320 -2.93 1.05 7.25
CA THR A 320 -3.66 -0.17 6.92
C THR A 320 -3.65 -1.06 8.14
N VAL A 321 -4.84 -1.42 8.65
CA VAL A 321 -5.01 -2.36 9.74
C VAL A 321 -5.45 -3.71 9.17
N ARG A 322 -4.75 -4.76 9.56
CA ARG A 322 -5.07 -6.15 9.25
C ARG A 322 -6.01 -6.69 10.32
N LEU A 323 -7.21 -7.09 9.92
CA LEU A 323 -8.28 -7.58 10.76
C LEU A 323 -8.59 -9.04 10.41
N MET A 324 -8.93 -9.83 11.42
CA MET A 324 -9.37 -11.21 11.29
C MET A 324 -10.79 -11.32 11.81
N ILE A 325 -11.66 -12.01 11.08
CA ILE A 325 -13.03 -12.25 11.49
C ILE A 325 -13.16 -13.71 11.95
N ASP A 326 -13.65 -13.90 13.16
CA ASP A 326 -14.04 -15.21 13.68
C ASP A 326 -15.55 -15.31 13.89
N GLU A 327 -16.07 -16.53 13.84
CA GLU A 327 -17.45 -16.87 14.16
C GLU A 327 -17.51 -17.51 15.53
N GLU A 328 -18.00 -16.76 16.51
CA GLU A 328 -18.24 -17.27 17.84
C GLU A 328 -19.65 -17.84 17.90
N PHE A 329 -19.75 -19.12 18.30
CA PHE A 329 -21.00 -19.83 18.42
C PHE A 329 -21.44 -19.79 19.88
N ASP A 330 -22.45 -18.99 20.17
CA ASP A 330 -23.18 -19.05 21.43
C ASP A 330 -24.34 -20.04 21.31
N ALA A 331 -24.88 -20.49 22.44
CA ALA A 331 -25.92 -21.53 22.49
C ALA A 331 -27.16 -21.24 21.62
N HIS A 332 -27.44 -19.96 21.31
CA HIS A 332 -28.60 -19.54 20.54
C HIS A 332 -28.27 -18.54 19.41
N SER A 333 -27.00 -18.20 19.19
CA SER A 333 -26.62 -17.18 18.19
C SER A 333 -25.21 -17.36 17.66
N VAL A 334 -24.99 -17.01 16.40
CA VAL A 334 -23.65 -16.89 15.81
C VAL A 334 -23.27 -15.42 15.79
N ARG A 335 -22.12 -15.09 16.39
CA ARG A 335 -21.59 -13.72 16.44
C ARG A 335 -20.30 -13.61 15.65
N HIS A 336 -20.20 -12.57 14.82
CA HIS A 336 -18.95 -12.20 14.16
C HIS A 336 -18.10 -11.33 15.07
N SER A 337 -16.96 -11.86 15.49
CA SER A 337 -15.99 -11.15 16.34
C SER A 337 -14.78 -10.72 15.51
N ILE A 338 -14.42 -9.43 15.60
CA ILE A 338 -13.36 -8.81 14.81
C ILE A 338 -12.13 -8.62 15.69
N TYR A 339 -10.99 -9.16 15.24
CA TYR A 339 -9.71 -9.10 15.94
C TYR A 339 -8.67 -8.35 15.12
N ILE A 340 -7.90 -7.47 15.77
CA ILE A 340 -6.76 -6.79 15.15
C ILE A 340 -5.56 -7.74 15.15
N ALA A 341 -5.03 -8.05 13.96
CA ALA A 341 -3.88 -8.93 13.78
C ALA A 341 -2.57 -8.18 13.56
N GLY A 342 -2.62 -6.96 13.02
CA GLY A 342 -1.41 -6.16 12.75
C GLY A 342 -1.73 -4.88 12.00
N CYS A 343 -0.69 -4.10 11.68
CA CYS A 343 -0.83 -2.90 10.87
C CYS A 343 0.37 -2.68 9.96
N SER A 344 0.21 -1.79 8.98
CA SER A 344 1.29 -1.23 8.17
C SER A 344 1.01 0.23 7.90
N SER A 345 2.05 1.07 7.90
CA SER A 345 1.99 2.51 7.65
C SER A 345 2.84 2.88 6.44
N GLY A 346 2.58 4.06 5.87
CA GLY A 346 3.38 4.65 4.77
C GLY A 346 2.72 4.59 3.39
N ALA A 347 3.52 4.83 2.35
CA ALA A 347 3.04 5.07 0.99
C ALA A 347 2.19 3.94 0.38
N LYS A 348 2.45 2.68 0.75
CA LYS A 348 1.68 1.52 0.28
C LYS A 348 0.21 1.56 0.72
N VAL A 349 -0.08 2.21 1.85
CA VAL A 349 -1.46 2.39 2.35
C VAL A 349 -2.23 3.36 1.45
N ILE A 350 -1.55 4.40 0.96
CA ILE A 350 -2.15 5.40 0.08
C ILE A 350 -2.55 4.74 -1.25
N GLU A 351 -1.74 3.81 -1.73
CA GLU A 351 -2.06 2.99 -2.89
C GLU A 351 -3.38 2.23 -2.72
N SER A 352 -3.51 1.47 -1.64
CA SER A 352 -4.71 0.66 -1.42
C SER A 352 -5.95 1.52 -1.14
N LEU A 353 -5.78 2.60 -0.37
CA LEU A 353 -6.85 3.55 -0.02
C LEU A 353 -7.38 4.29 -1.25
N LEU A 354 -6.50 4.84 -2.10
CA LEU A 354 -6.91 5.66 -3.24
C LEU A 354 -7.32 4.83 -4.45
N HIS A 355 -7.20 3.50 -4.42
CA HIS A 355 -7.70 2.66 -5.50
C HIS A 355 -9.24 2.77 -5.58
N ASP A 356 -9.79 3.13 -6.74
CA ASP A 356 -11.23 3.27 -7.04
C ASP A 356 -12.07 4.28 -6.22
N ILE A 357 -11.51 4.89 -5.18
CA ILE A 357 -12.21 5.90 -4.36
C ILE A 357 -11.80 7.32 -4.80
N PRO A 358 -12.73 8.30 -4.75
CA PRO A 358 -12.36 9.71 -4.87
C PRO A 358 -11.39 10.13 -3.75
N CYS A 359 -10.44 11.01 -4.06
CA CYS A 359 -9.45 11.44 -3.06
C CYS A 359 -10.13 12.23 -1.93
N PRO A 360 -9.92 11.89 -0.64
CA PRO A 360 -10.60 12.55 0.48
C PRO A 360 -9.92 13.88 0.86
N ILE A 361 -9.96 14.88 -0.02
CA ILE A 361 -9.25 16.16 0.18
C ILE A 361 -9.75 16.92 1.41
N ALA A 362 -11.07 16.95 1.62
CA ALA A 362 -11.67 17.50 2.83
C ALA A 362 -11.09 16.88 4.11
N GLY A 363 -10.83 15.56 4.08
CA GLY A 363 -10.20 14.84 5.18
C GLY A 363 -8.78 15.35 5.48
N TYR A 364 -7.96 15.58 4.46
CA TYR A 364 -6.63 16.18 4.66
C TYR A 364 -6.68 17.63 5.14
N LEU A 365 -7.69 18.41 4.71
CA LEU A 365 -7.88 19.79 5.15
C LEU A 365 -8.33 19.92 6.61
N SER A 366 -8.87 18.84 7.20
CA SER A 366 -9.27 18.79 8.63
C SER A 366 -8.09 18.90 9.61
N VAL A 367 -6.85 18.83 9.11
CA VAL A 367 -5.64 19.08 9.92
C VAL A 367 -5.62 20.52 10.44
N PHE A 368 -6.21 21.47 9.70
CA PHE A 368 -6.33 22.85 10.13
C PHE A 368 -7.59 23.05 10.99
N PRO A 369 -7.48 23.65 12.18
CA PRO A 369 -8.61 23.81 13.11
C PRO A 369 -9.74 24.74 12.62
N SER A 370 -9.50 25.50 11.54
CA SER A 370 -10.42 26.55 11.05
C SER A 370 -11.44 26.06 10.03
N ASN A 371 -11.31 24.83 9.53
CA ASN A 371 -12.28 24.27 8.59
C ASN A 371 -13.38 23.56 9.41
N PRO A 372 -14.64 24.00 9.32
CA PRO A 372 -15.73 23.25 9.95
C PRO A 372 -15.69 21.83 9.40
N VAL A 373 -15.68 20.86 10.31
CA VAL A 373 -15.87 19.46 9.95
C VAL A 373 -17.26 19.40 9.30
N ASP A 374 -17.30 19.37 7.98
CA ASP A 374 -18.47 18.86 7.27
C ASP A 374 -18.54 17.40 7.69
N SER A 375 -19.29 17.14 8.76
CA SER A 375 -19.66 15.82 9.26
C SER A 375 -20.56 15.11 8.25
N ARG A 376 -20.13 15.05 6.99
CA ARG A 376 -20.68 14.09 6.04
C ARG A 376 -20.32 12.73 6.63
N SER A 377 -21.35 11.91 6.84
CA SER A 377 -21.22 10.53 7.31
C SER A 377 -20.09 9.86 6.53
N ILE A 378 -19.00 9.50 7.21
CA ILE A 378 -17.91 8.76 6.61
C ILE A 378 -18.48 7.38 6.27
N THR A 379 -18.90 7.18 5.03
CA THR A 379 -19.41 5.90 4.56
C THR A 379 -18.23 5.06 4.13
N ALA A 380 -18.07 3.87 4.71
CA ALA A 380 -17.03 2.94 4.32
C ALA A 380 -17.32 2.48 2.90
N SER A 381 -16.37 2.72 2.01
CA SER A 381 -16.40 2.10 0.70
C SER A 381 -15.98 0.64 0.86
N LEU A 382 -16.89 -0.27 0.50
CA LEU A 382 -16.63 -1.68 0.38
C LEU A 382 -15.97 -1.94 -0.97
N SER A 383 -14.86 -2.68 -0.97
CA SER A 383 -14.23 -3.13 -2.21
C SER A 383 -13.73 -4.55 -2.04
N SER A 384 -13.94 -5.39 -3.06
CA SER A 384 -13.31 -6.68 -3.13
C SER A 384 -11.97 -6.52 -3.84
N THR A 385 -10.91 -7.19 -3.35
CA THR A 385 -9.71 -7.30 -4.19
C THR A 385 -10.02 -8.29 -5.30
N PRO A 386 -9.94 -7.91 -6.59
CA PRO A 386 -10.06 -8.89 -7.64
C PRO A 386 -8.94 -9.93 -7.46
N LYS A 387 -9.30 -11.21 -7.47
CA LYS A 387 -8.31 -12.29 -7.57
C LYS A 387 -7.50 -12.00 -8.83
N LYS A 388 -6.23 -11.60 -8.67
CA LYS A 388 -5.25 -11.65 -9.76
C LYS A 388 -5.06 -13.13 -10.05
N PHE A 389 -5.93 -13.71 -10.87
CA PHE A 389 -5.69 -15.04 -11.40
C PHE A 389 -4.40 -14.94 -12.21
N PRO A 390 -3.30 -15.62 -11.81
CA PRO A 390 -2.28 -15.92 -12.79
C PRO A 390 -2.98 -16.79 -13.84
N ARG A 391 -3.18 -16.28 -15.05
CA ARG A 391 -3.76 -17.04 -16.16
C ARG A 391 -2.96 -18.32 -16.47
N ALA A 392 -1.74 -18.44 -15.94
CA ALA A 392 -0.87 -19.60 -16.04
C ALA A 392 -1.25 -20.83 -15.18
N ALA A 393 -2.28 -20.80 -14.33
CA ALA A 393 -2.58 -21.92 -13.43
C ALA A 393 -3.33 -23.12 -14.07
N ILE A 394 -3.58 -23.11 -15.39
CA ILE A 394 -4.23 -24.23 -16.12
C ILE A 394 -3.30 -24.79 -17.20
N LEU A 395 -2.04 -25.06 -16.87
CA LEU A 395 -1.16 -25.85 -17.73
C LEU A 395 -0.50 -26.98 -16.92
N PRO A 396 -0.47 -28.23 -17.42
CA PRO A 396 0.09 -29.36 -16.70
C PRO A 396 1.56 -29.10 -16.32
N ALA A 397 1.93 -29.42 -15.08
CA ALA A 397 3.28 -29.27 -14.54
C ALA A 397 4.40 -29.95 -15.38
N ALA A 398 4.03 -30.81 -16.33
CA ALA A 398 4.92 -31.42 -17.32
C ALA A 398 5.55 -30.41 -18.30
N PHE A 399 4.87 -29.31 -18.64
CA PHE A 399 5.38 -28.31 -19.61
C PHE A 399 6.33 -27.26 -19.00
N LEU A 400 6.43 -27.19 -17.67
CA LEU A 400 7.32 -26.26 -16.96
C LEU A 400 8.78 -26.72 -16.90
N HIS A 401 9.10 -27.90 -17.47
CA HIS A 401 10.47 -28.43 -17.51
C HIS A 401 11.35 -27.79 -18.60
N PHE A 402 10.77 -27.11 -19.60
CA PHE A 402 11.54 -26.47 -20.66
C PHE A 402 11.74 -24.97 -20.39
N SER A 403 12.98 -24.60 -20.04
CA SER A 403 13.40 -23.21 -19.75
C SER A 403 13.05 -22.22 -20.87
N LEU A 404 13.09 -22.66 -22.14
CA LEU A 404 12.77 -21.83 -23.31
C LEU A 404 11.27 -21.59 -23.46
N LEU A 405 10.44 -22.60 -23.24
CA LEU A 405 8.99 -22.47 -23.34
C LEU A 405 8.44 -21.59 -22.21
N HIS A 406 8.95 -21.77 -20.99
CA HIS A 406 8.64 -20.89 -19.85
C HIS A 406 9.06 -19.44 -20.15
N PHE A 407 10.23 -19.23 -20.75
CA PHE A 407 10.69 -17.91 -21.15
C PHE A 407 9.77 -17.27 -22.21
N VAL A 408 9.40 -18.00 -23.26
CA VAL A 408 8.50 -17.52 -24.33
C VAL A 408 7.09 -17.24 -23.78
N LEU A 409 6.54 -18.10 -22.94
CA LEU A 409 5.23 -17.88 -22.30
C LEU A 409 5.26 -16.64 -21.40
N THR A 410 6.31 -16.47 -20.59
CA THR A 410 6.49 -15.27 -19.76
C THR A 410 6.62 -14.02 -20.64
N LEU A 411 7.31 -14.13 -21.79
CA LEU A 411 7.44 -13.07 -22.79
C LEU A 411 6.07 -12.65 -23.33
N VAL A 412 5.25 -13.61 -23.74
CA VAL A 412 3.91 -13.39 -24.32
C VAL A 412 2.94 -12.84 -23.27
N GLU A 413 2.95 -13.36 -22.05
CA GLU A 413 2.06 -12.87 -20.99
C GLU A 413 2.38 -11.43 -20.60
N VAL A 414 3.66 -11.10 -20.46
CA VAL A 414 4.03 -9.74 -20.09
C VAL A 414 3.92 -8.80 -21.26
N ALA A 415 4.33 -9.19 -22.47
CA ALA A 415 4.08 -8.41 -23.68
C ALA A 415 2.58 -8.17 -23.84
N GLY A 416 1.73 -9.18 -23.62
CA GLY A 416 0.27 -9.04 -23.60
C GLY A 416 -0.24 -8.11 -22.50
N SER A 417 0.35 -8.13 -21.30
CA SER A 417 -0.03 -7.25 -20.19
C SER A 417 0.40 -5.80 -20.40
N GLU A 418 1.56 -5.57 -21.03
CA GLU A 418 2.07 -4.24 -21.38
C GLU A 418 1.32 -3.72 -22.61
N LEU A 419 1.10 -4.53 -23.65
CA LEU A 419 0.21 -4.21 -24.77
C LEU A 419 -1.18 -3.88 -24.26
N ALA A 420 -1.76 -4.66 -23.34
CA ALA A 420 -3.10 -4.37 -22.84
C ALA A 420 -3.15 -3.05 -22.04
N ARG A 421 -2.09 -2.71 -21.30
CA ARG A 421 -2.02 -1.42 -20.59
C ARG A 421 -1.86 -0.24 -21.55
N LEU A 422 -1.12 -0.42 -22.64
CA LEU A 422 -0.85 0.60 -23.65
C LEU A 422 -2.01 0.77 -24.64
N LEU A 423 -2.57 -0.32 -25.19
CA LEU A 423 -3.66 -0.32 -26.16
C LEU A 423 -5.04 -0.02 -25.54
N PHE A 424 -5.30 -0.44 -24.30
CA PHE A 424 -6.62 -0.20 -23.66
C PHE A 424 -6.62 1.04 -22.74
N TRP A 425 -5.55 1.84 -22.75
CA TRP A 425 -5.45 3.09 -21.97
C TRP A 425 -5.76 2.94 -20.47
N LYS A 426 -5.53 1.75 -19.91
CA LYS A 426 -5.77 1.43 -18.49
C LYS A 426 -4.57 1.75 -17.60
N ASP A 427 -3.58 2.47 -18.12
CA ASP A 427 -2.44 2.88 -17.31
C ASP A 427 -2.90 3.94 -16.29
N PRO A 428 -2.63 3.75 -14.99
CA PRO A 428 -3.08 4.67 -13.94
C PRO A 428 -2.41 6.06 -14.02
N LEU A 429 -1.34 6.23 -14.80
CA LEU A 429 -0.73 7.53 -15.08
C LEU A 429 -1.47 8.29 -16.20
N PHE A 430 -2.23 7.61 -17.06
CA PHE A 430 -2.96 8.24 -18.16
C PHE A 430 -4.25 8.87 -17.66
N THR A 431 -4.50 10.10 -18.11
CA THR A 431 -5.81 10.76 -17.97
C THR A 431 -5.98 11.62 -19.22
N PRO A 432 -7.14 11.63 -19.89
CA PRO A 432 -7.32 12.39 -21.14
C PRO A 432 -6.96 13.89 -21.01
N LEU A 433 -7.16 14.47 -19.83
CA LEU A 433 -6.85 15.86 -19.52
C LEU A 433 -5.36 16.13 -19.24
N ASP A 434 -4.62 15.09 -18.87
CA ASP A 434 -3.20 15.14 -18.51
C ASP A 434 -2.48 13.87 -18.98
N PRO A 435 -2.32 13.67 -20.30
CA PRO A 435 -1.76 12.45 -20.89
C PRO A 435 -0.23 12.38 -20.85
N LEU A 436 0.44 13.53 -20.67
CA LEU A 436 1.90 13.66 -20.77
C LEU A 436 2.68 12.80 -19.76
N PRO A 437 2.24 12.64 -18.49
CA PRO A 437 2.93 11.77 -17.54
C PRO A 437 3.06 10.31 -17.98
N TRP A 438 2.01 9.77 -18.60
CA TRP A 438 2.01 8.41 -19.13
C TRP A 438 2.97 8.29 -20.31
N TRP A 439 2.85 9.20 -21.28
CA TRP A 439 3.71 9.19 -22.47
C TRP A 439 5.20 9.30 -22.11
N TRP A 440 5.54 10.21 -21.19
CA TRP A 440 6.91 10.39 -20.71
C TRP A 440 7.41 9.16 -19.95
N GLU A 441 6.57 8.55 -19.11
CA GLU A 441 6.92 7.33 -18.38
C GLU A 441 7.26 6.20 -19.35
N VAL A 442 6.42 5.98 -20.36
CA VAL A 442 6.52 4.87 -21.32
C VAL A 442 7.69 5.06 -22.28
N HIS A 443 7.85 6.24 -22.88
CA HIS A 443 8.79 6.44 -23.99
C HIS A 443 10.14 7.01 -23.60
N ILE A 444 10.25 7.67 -22.44
CA ILE A 444 11.47 8.37 -22.05
C ILE A 444 12.03 7.77 -20.77
N TYR A 445 11.27 7.84 -19.68
CA TYR A 445 11.78 7.45 -18.37
C TYR A 445 12.08 5.95 -18.29
N ARG A 446 11.14 5.07 -18.69
CA ARG A 446 11.37 3.61 -18.65
C ARG A 446 12.54 3.19 -19.55
N PRO A 447 12.60 3.51 -20.86
CA PRO A 447 13.70 3.06 -21.71
C PRO A 447 15.06 3.52 -21.22
N LEU A 448 15.18 4.80 -20.82
CA LEU A 448 16.44 5.33 -20.31
C LEU A 448 16.83 4.72 -18.96
N ARG A 449 15.86 4.42 -18.09
CA ARG A 449 16.11 3.68 -16.85
C ARG A 449 16.63 2.28 -17.14
N GLU A 450 16.07 1.57 -18.12
CA GLU A 450 16.54 0.24 -18.50
C GLU A 450 17.98 0.30 -19.05
N VAL A 451 18.29 1.26 -19.94
CA VAL A 451 19.66 1.49 -20.44
C VAL A 451 20.63 1.77 -19.28
N TRP A 452 20.25 2.65 -18.34
CA TRP A 452 21.08 2.97 -17.19
C TRP A 452 21.35 1.75 -16.30
N MET A 453 20.34 0.92 -16.07
CA MET A 453 20.48 -0.32 -15.30
C MET A 453 21.46 -1.27 -15.99
N MET A 454 21.41 -1.39 -17.32
CA MET A 454 22.36 -2.19 -18.09
C MET A 454 23.79 -1.66 -17.96
N VAL A 455 24.00 -0.35 -18.09
CA VAL A 455 25.33 0.29 -17.93
C VAL A 455 25.88 0.11 -16.52
N LYS A 456 25.01 0.22 -15.50
CA LYS A 456 25.41 -0.01 -14.11
C LYS A 456 25.84 -1.46 -13.88
N GLN A 457 25.08 -2.42 -14.39
CA GLN A 457 25.39 -3.85 -14.28
C GLN A 457 26.72 -4.22 -14.97
N THR A 458 27.00 -3.68 -16.16
CA THR A 458 28.27 -3.93 -16.86
C THR A 458 29.45 -3.33 -16.13
N ARG A 459 29.30 -2.13 -15.54
CA ARG A 459 30.33 -1.49 -14.73
C ARG A 459 30.63 -2.27 -13.44
N GLU A 460 29.60 -2.75 -12.74
CA GLU A 460 29.76 -3.55 -11.53
C GLU A 460 30.36 -4.93 -11.81
N ALA A 461 30.04 -5.54 -12.96
CA ALA A 461 30.64 -6.80 -13.39
C ALA A 461 32.14 -6.64 -13.73
N GLY A 462 32.52 -5.52 -14.38
CA GLY A 462 33.92 -5.21 -14.67
C GLY A 462 34.76 -4.95 -13.42
N LEU A 463 34.16 -4.40 -12.36
CA LEU A 463 34.85 -4.14 -11.08
C LEU A 463 35.06 -5.39 -10.21
N LYS A 464 34.27 -6.45 -10.40
CA LYS A 464 34.44 -7.75 -9.71
C LYS A 464 35.41 -8.70 -10.42
N GLY A 465 35.83 -8.34 -11.64
CA GLY A 465 36.76 -9.13 -12.46
C GLY A 465 38.23 -8.74 -12.31
N TYR A 466 38.55 -7.87 -11.36
CA TYR A 466 39.92 -7.46 -11.00
C TYR A 466 40.27 -7.89 -9.58
#